data_AF-R4WPV0-F1
#
_entry.id   AF-R4WPV0-F1
#
_cell.length_a   1.000
_cell.length_b   1.000
_cell.length_c   1.000
_cell.angle_alpha   90.00
_cell.angle_beta   90.00
_cell.angle_gamma   90.00
#
_symmetry.space_group_name_H-M   'P 1'
#
loop_
_entity.id
_entity.type
_entity.pdbx_description
1 polymer ?
#
loop_
_entity_poly.entity_id
_entity_poly.type
_entity_poly.pdbx_seq_one_letter_code
_entity_poly.pdbx_strand_id
1 'polypeptide(L)'
;MFPFFSQQTTSIPATGLQTFVNVSKRYASGLQQIADLNVQTIKTVFEEGNAVFRAGPNAKPADMLSWQSTLFAEAPEKAAAYTRHFLEIVRSTQTDMFNEARAPLAQAGAGMKQAFESATPVALFSNAKQKATHVADEAA
;
A
#
# COMPACT_ATOMS: atom_id res chain seq x y z
N MET A 1 -18.45 -35.25 31.68
CA MET A 1 -18.94 -34.06 30.96
C MET A 1 -17.72 -33.28 30.54
N PHE A 2 -17.21 -33.52 29.33
CA PHE A 2 -16.02 -32.83 28.82
C PHE A 2 -16.44 -31.47 28.27
N PRO A 3 -15.75 -30.37 28.61
CA PRO A 3 -16.09 -29.06 28.08
C PRO A 3 -15.83 -29.08 26.57
N PHE A 4 -16.86 -28.74 25.80
CA PHE A 4 -16.77 -28.50 24.38
C PHE A 4 -15.66 -27.48 24.16
N PHE A 5 -14.54 -27.92 23.59
CA PHE A 5 -13.68 -27.04 22.81
C PHE A 5 -14.60 -26.46 21.74
N SER A 6 -15.04 -25.23 21.94
CA SER A 6 -15.66 -24.43 20.90
C SER A 6 -14.75 -24.55 19.69
N GLN A 7 -15.25 -25.16 18.62
CA GLN A 7 -14.65 -24.97 17.31
C GLN A 7 -14.73 -23.47 17.03
N GLN A 8 -13.70 -22.72 17.43
CA GLN A 8 -13.40 -21.43 16.84
C GLN A 8 -13.05 -21.73 15.39
N THR A 9 -14.09 -21.91 14.57
CA THR A 9 -13.97 -21.65 13.15
C THR A 9 -13.49 -20.22 13.08
N THR A 10 -12.20 -20.05 12.77
CA THR A 10 -11.62 -18.73 12.60
C THR A 10 -12.23 -18.20 11.31
N SER A 11 -13.43 -17.63 11.41
CA SER A 11 -14.01 -16.88 10.30
C SER A 11 -13.10 -15.68 10.12
N ILE A 12 -12.19 -15.77 9.14
CA ILE A 12 -11.46 -14.59 8.69
C ILE A 12 -12.54 -13.60 8.27
N PRO A 13 -12.73 -12.48 8.98
CA PRO A 13 -13.75 -11.52 8.58
C PRO A 13 -13.42 -11.06 7.16
N ALA A 14 -14.44 -10.83 6.32
CA ALA A 14 -14.24 -10.39 4.93
C ALA A 14 -13.28 -9.19 4.82
N THR A 15 -13.26 -8.34 5.84
CA THR A 15 -12.31 -7.23 6.04
C THR A 15 -10.84 -7.68 6.01
N GLY A 16 -10.49 -8.80 6.64
CA GLY A 16 -9.12 -9.33 6.66
C GLY A 16 -8.64 -9.80 5.28
N LEU A 17 -9.52 -10.45 4.51
CA LEU A 17 -9.23 -10.84 3.13
C LEU A 17 -9.09 -9.61 2.23
N GLN A 18 -9.96 -8.62 2.40
CA GLN A 18 -9.89 -7.37 1.66
C GLN A 18 -8.58 -6.62 1.90
N THR A 19 -8.12 -6.53 3.15
CA THR A 19 -6.82 -5.95 3.51
C THR A 19 -5.67 -6.71 2.91
N PHE A 20 -5.69 -8.04 2.97
CA PHE A 20 -4.64 -8.85 2.35
C PHE A 20 -4.55 -8.60 0.84
N VAL A 21 -5.70 -8.57 0.15
CA VAL A 21 -5.76 -8.26 -1.28
C VAL A 21 -5.22 -6.87 -1.57
N ASN A 22 -5.59 -5.87 -0.77
CA ASN A 22 -5.16 -4.49 -0.99
C ASN A 22 -3.66 -4.31 -0.70
N VAL A 23 -3.13 -4.89 0.37
CA VAL A 23 -1.69 -4.92 0.66
C VAL A 23 -0.92 -5.61 -0.48
N SER A 24 -1.43 -6.73 -0.98
CA SER A 24 -0.84 -7.44 -2.11
C SER A 24 -0.84 -6.60 -3.39
N LYS A 25 -1.93 -5.86 -3.65
CA LYS A 25 -2.00 -4.89 -4.77
C LYS A 25 -0.98 -3.77 -4.62
N ARG A 26 -0.79 -3.22 -3.42
CA ARG A 26 0.22 -2.18 -3.15
C ARG A 26 1.63 -2.69 -3.39
N TYR A 27 1.92 -3.90 -2.91
CA TYR A 27 3.20 -4.56 -3.20
C TYR A 27 3.44 -4.74 -4.71
N ALA A 28 2.45 -5.27 -5.44
CA ALA A 28 2.56 -5.44 -6.89
C ALA A 28 2.74 -4.09 -7.62
N SER A 29 2.03 -3.04 -7.19
CA SER A 29 2.19 -1.68 -7.74
C SER A 29 3.59 -1.12 -7.49
N GLY A 30 4.18 -1.36 -6.31
CA GLY A 30 5.57 -0.97 -6.03
C GLY A 30 6.56 -1.67 -6.96
N LEU A 31 6.38 -2.96 -7.23
CA LEU A 31 7.19 -3.69 -8.21
C LEU A 31 7.03 -3.12 -9.62
N GLN A 32 5.81 -2.76 -10.01
CA GLN A 32 5.56 -2.13 -11.30
C GLN A 32 6.29 -0.78 -11.40
N GLN A 33 6.23 0.06 -10.36
CA GLN A 33 6.94 1.35 -10.35
C GLN A 33 8.46 1.17 -10.48
N ILE A 34 9.05 0.14 -9.87
CA ILE A 34 10.48 -0.18 -10.03
C ILE A 34 10.76 -0.61 -11.49
N ALA A 35 9.90 -1.43 -12.08
CA ALA A 35 10.03 -1.84 -13.47
C ALA A 35 9.92 -0.63 -14.43
N ASP A 36 8.96 0.26 -14.19
CA ASP A 36 8.78 1.50 -14.94
C ASP A 36 10.02 2.40 -14.82
N LEU A 37 10.59 2.53 -13.61
CA LEU A 37 11.84 3.27 -13.38
C LEU A 37 13.01 2.67 -14.20
N ASN A 38 13.14 1.34 -14.25
CA ASN A 38 14.17 0.68 -15.05
C ASN A 38 13.99 0.95 -16.55
N VAL A 39 12.77 0.81 -17.06
CA VAL A 39 12.44 1.07 -18.46
C VAL A 39 12.72 2.53 -18.81
N GLN A 40 12.32 3.47 -17.95
CA GLN A 40 12.57 4.89 -18.15
C GLN A 40 14.06 5.20 -18.18
N THR A 41 14.83 4.62 -17.25
CA THR A 41 16.29 4.79 -17.21
C THR A 41 16.95 4.32 -18.50
N ILE A 42 16.55 3.15 -19.01
CA ILE A 42 17.04 2.63 -20.29
C ILE A 42 16.66 3.54 -21.45
N LYS A 43 15.40 4.02 -21.49
CA LYS A 43 14.94 4.96 -22.52
C LYS A 43 15.75 6.25 -22.50
N THR A 44 16.00 6.81 -21.33
CA THR A 44 16.82 8.02 -21.18
C THR A 44 18.22 7.82 -21.75
N VAL A 45 18.90 6.72 -21.40
CA VAL A 45 20.24 6.41 -21.95
C VAL A 45 20.21 6.24 -23.47
N PHE A 46 19.14 5.62 -24.01
CA PHE A 46 18.97 5.45 -25.45
C PHE A 46 18.70 6.76 -26.18
N GLU A 47 17.84 7.62 -25.62
CA GLU A 47 17.52 8.94 -26.16
C GLU A 47 18.76 9.86 -26.15
N GLU A 48 19.56 9.81 -25.09
CA GLU A 48 20.83 10.53 -25.00
C GLU A 48 21.86 10.02 -26.02
N GLY A 49 21.81 8.73 -26.36
CA GLY A 49 22.63 8.13 -27.42
C GLY A 49 22.03 8.21 -28.82
N ASN A 50 20.88 8.87 -29.01
CA ASN A 50 20.08 8.79 -30.24
C ASN A 50 20.88 9.15 -31.52
N ALA A 51 21.82 10.10 -31.44
CA ALA A 51 22.70 10.43 -32.58
C ALA A 51 23.59 9.24 -33.00
N VAL A 52 24.14 8.50 -32.03
CA VAL A 52 24.97 7.30 -32.26
C VAL A 52 24.09 6.13 -32.72
N PHE A 53 22.97 5.89 -32.05
CA PHE A 53 22.09 4.76 -32.35
C PHE A 53 21.38 4.89 -33.70
N ARG A 54 20.93 6.09 -34.09
CA ARG A 54 20.32 6.31 -35.42
C ARG A 54 21.32 6.21 -36.56
N ALA A 55 22.55 6.66 -36.34
CA ALA A 55 23.58 6.62 -37.37
C ALA A 55 24.13 5.20 -37.57
N GLY A 56 24.06 4.34 -36.54
CA GLY A 56 24.44 2.93 -36.62
C GLY A 56 25.89 2.77 -37.12
N PRO A 57 26.14 1.94 -38.14
CA PRO A 57 27.48 1.80 -38.73
C PRO A 57 28.07 3.08 -39.30
N ASN A 58 27.23 4.09 -39.58
CA ASN A 58 27.63 5.39 -40.14
C ASN A 58 27.84 6.47 -39.05
N ALA A 59 27.79 6.10 -37.77
CA ALA A 59 28.03 7.04 -36.67
C ALA A 59 29.42 7.66 -36.77
N LYS A 60 29.50 8.99 -36.60
CA LYS A 60 30.79 9.67 -36.64
C LYS A 60 31.55 9.39 -35.35
N PRO A 61 32.89 9.26 -35.40
CA PRO A 61 33.70 9.11 -34.19
C PRO A 61 33.47 10.22 -33.16
N ALA A 62 33.19 11.44 -33.63
CA ALA A 62 32.86 12.59 -32.76
C ALA A 62 31.54 12.40 -32.00
N ASP A 63 30.51 11.83 -32.63
CA ASP A 63 29.20 11.58 -31.99
C ASP A 63 29.34 10.52 -30.89
N MET A 64 30.14 9.47 -31.16
CA MET A 64 30.42 8.41 -30.19
C MET A 64 31.29 8.91 -29.02
N LEU A 65 32.26 9.78 -29.28
CA LEU A 65 33.09 10.39 -28.23
C LEU A 65 32.27 11.35 -27.36
N SER A 66 31.40 12.16 -27.98
CA SER A 66 30.51 13.07 -27.26
C SER A 66 29.56 12.29 -26.34
N TRP A 67 28.93 11.22 -26.84
CA TRP A 67 28.04 10.38 -26.04
C TRP A 67 28.76 9.72 -24.86
N GLN A 68 29.97 9.17 -25.07
CA GLN A 68 30.78 8.62 -23.99
C GLN A 68 31.15 9.68 -22.94
N SER A 69 31.52 10.89 -23.38
CA SER A 69 31.84 11.98 -22.47
C SER A 69 30.62 12.39 -21.63
N THR A 70 29.44 12.49 -22.25
CA THR A 70 28.17 12.76 -21.55
C THR A 70 27.85 11.66 -20.54
N LEU A 71 28.04 10.38 -20.90
CA LEU A 71 27.85 9.28 -19.96
C LEU A 71 28.77 9.38 -18.75
N PHE A 72 30.07 9.65 -18.94
CA PHE A 72 31.00 9.80 -17.80
C PHE A 72 30.68 11.00 -16.92
N ALA A 73 30.24 12.11 -17.52
CA ALA A 73 29.89 13.31 -16.78
C ALA A 73 28.61 13.12 -15.95
N GLU A 74 27.59 12.49 -16.52
CA GLU A 74 26.25 12.43 -15.92
C GLU A 74 25.96 11.12 -15.18
N ALA A 75 26.73 10.04 -15.40
CA ALA A 75 26.49 8.74 -14.75
C ALA A 75 26.42 8.81 -13.22
N PRO A 76 27.31 9.55 -12.51
CA PRO A 76 27.22 9.64 -11.05
C PRO A 76 25.90 10.27 -10.59
N GLU A 77 25.44 11.32 -11.27
CA GLU A 77 24.19 12.00 -10.95
C GLU A 77 22.97 11.14 -11.28
N LYS A 78 22.94 10.49 -12.45
CA LYS A 78 21.86 9.57 -12.84
C LYS A 78 21.77 8.37 -11.90
N ALA A 79 22.90 7.82 -11.45
CA ALA A 79 22.93 6.73 -10.47
C ALA A 79 22.40 7.18 -9.09
N ALA A 80 22.76 8.38 -8.66
CA ALA A 80 22.24 8.96 -7.43
C ALA A 80 20.72 9.21 -7.53
N ALA A 81 20.25 9.74 -8.66
CA ALA A 81 18.83 9.95 -8.92
C ALA A 81 18.05 8.62 -8.95
N TYR A 82 18.53 7.61 -9.67
CA TYR A 82 17.95 6.27 -9.69
C TYR A 82 17.82 5.70 -8.26
N THR A 83 18.88 5.81 -7.46
CA THR A 83 18.88 5.31 -6.08
C THR A 83 17.85 6.04 -5.22
N ARG A 84 17.72 7.37 -5.37
CA ARG A 84 16.71 8.16 -4.66
C ARG A 84 15.30 7.71 -5.05
N HIS A 85 15.00 7.58 -6.34
CA HIS A 85 13.70 7.14 -6.82
C HIS A 85 13.37 5.71 -6.39
N PHE A 86 14.34 4.80 -6.46
CA PHE A 86 14.18 3.44 -5.96
C PHE A 86 13.80 3.44 -4.47
N LEU A 87 14.53 4.19 -3.63
CA LEU A 87 14.23 4.28 -2.21
C LEU A 87 12.89 4.97 -1.92
N GLU A 88 12.51 5.95 -2.73
CA GLU A 88 11.21 6.61 -2.65
C GLU A 88 10.06 5.63 -2.92
N ILE A 89 10.17 4.81 -3.99
CA ILE A 89 9.18 3.77 -4.32
C ILE A 89 9.06 2.75 -3.20
N VAL A 90 10.18 2.29 -2.64
CA VAL A 90 10.18 1.32 -1.53
C VAL A 90 9.48 1.91 -0.31
N ARG A 91 9.81 3.15 0.07
CA ARG A 91 9.23 3.82 1.24
C ARG A 91 7.75 4.14 1.05
N SER A 92 7.34 4.58 -0.13
CA SER A 92 5.93 4.86 -0.43
C SER A 92 5.11 3.58 -0.42
N THR A 93 5.61 2.50 -1.02
CA THR A 93 4.97 1.18 -1.02
C THR A 93 4.79 0.65 0.40
N GLN A 94 5.83 0.75 1.24
CA GLN A 94 5.75 0.35 2.64
C GLN A 94 4.71 1.17 3.41
N THR A 95 4.69 2.49 3.21
CA THR A 95 3.73 3.40 3.85
C THR A 95 2.30 3.07 3.45
N ASP A 96 2.05 2.83 2.16
CA ASP A 96 0.75 2.44 1.62
C ASP A 96 0.26 1.12 2.20
N MET A 97 1.14 0.10 2.29
CA MET A 97 0.83 -1.18 2.90
C MET A 97 0.45 -1.03 4.39
N PHE A 98 1.19 -0.22 5.14
CA PHE A 98 0.87 0.04 6.55
C PHE A 98 -0.45 0.76 6.72
N ASN A 99 -0.74 1.75 5.88
CA ASN A 99 -2.01 2.49 5.92
C ASN A 99 -3.19 1.56 5.64
N GLU A 100 -3.06 0.68 4.65
CA GLU A 100 -4.08 -0.32 4.31
C GLU A 100 -4.33 -1.31 5.47
N ALA A 101 -3.25 -1.73 6.15
CA ALA A 101 -3.34 -2.61 7.31
C ALA A 101 -3.90 -1.91 8.57
N ARG A 102 -3.80 -0.57 8.65
CA ARG A 102 -4.26 0.21 9.81
C ARG A 102 -5.77 0.38 9.86
N ALA A 103 -6.44 0.44 8.69
CA ALA A 103 -7.89 0.64 8.62
C ALA A 103 -8.70 -0.46 9.36
N PRO A 104 -8.42 -1.77 9.18
CA PRO A 104 -9.06 -2.83 9.95
C PRO A 104 -8.75 -2.77 11.45
N LEU A 105 -7.52 -2.41 11.83
CA LEU A 105 -7.12 -2.30 13.24
C LEU A 105 -7.88 -1.19 13.95
N ALA A 106 -8.05 -0.03 13.29
CA ALA A 106 -8.85 1.07 13.82
C ALA A 106 -10.34 0.69 13.93
N GLN A 107 -10.89 0.00 12.94
CA GLN A 107 -12.27 -0.50 12.97
C GLN A 107 -12.48 -1.54 14.09
N ALA A 108 -11.54 -2.46 14.27
CA ALA A 108 -11.59 -3.44 15.36
C ALA A 108 -11.53 -2.77 16.75
N GLY A 109 -10.67 -1.76 16.92
CA GLY A 109 -10.58 -0.98 18.15
C GLY A 109 -11.86 -0.19 18.45
N ALA A 110 -12.45 0.45 17.43
CA ALA A 110 -13.73 1.15 17.57
C ALA A 110 -14.88 0.20 17.94
N GLY A 111 -14.95 -0.96 17.28
CA GLY A 111 -15.95 -1.99 17.61
C GLY A 111 -15.80 -2.54 19.02
N MET A 112 -14.57 -2.76 19.49
CA MET A 112 -14.30 -3.20 20.86
C MET A 112 -14.70 -2.14 21.90
N LYS A 113 -14.40 -0.86 21.62
CA LYS A 113 -14.81 0.25 22.48
C LYS A 113 -16.33 0.36 22.56
N GLN A 114 -17.03 0.24 21.42
CA GLN A 114 -18.49 0.29 21.36
C GLN A 114 -19.13 -0.90 22.08
N ALA A 115 -18.57 -2.11 21.93
CA ALA A 115 -19.01 -3.29 22.66
C ALA A 115 -18.83 -3.11 24.18
N PHE A 116 -17.69 -2.56 24.60
CA PHE A 116 -17.43 -2.26 26.01
C PHE A 116 -18.41 -1.21 26.57
N GLU A 117 -18.62 -0.10 25.85
CA GLU A 117 -19.57 0.95 26.23
C GLU A 117 -20.99 0.38 26.35
N SER A 118 -21.42 -0.47 25.42
CA SER A 118 -22.74 -1.13 25.44
C SER A 118 -22.92 -2.13 26.58
N ALA A 119 -21.82 -2.68 27.10
CA ALA A 119 -21.80 -3.62 28.22
C ALA A 119 -21.66 -2.94 29.58
N THR A 120 -21.45 -1.61 29.63
CA THR A 120 -21.40 -0.89 30.91
C THR A 120 -22.76 -0.96 31.62
N PRO A 121 -22.77 -1.05 32.97
CA PRO A 121 -24.02 -1.10 33.72
C PRO A 121 -24.95 0.05 33.36
N VAL A 122 -24.40 1.26 33.25
CA VAL A 122 -25.16 2.48 32.90
C VAL A 122 -25.88 2.31 31.55
N ALA A 123 -25.18 1.87 30.51
CA ALA A 123 -25.76 1.65 29.18
C ALA A 123 -26.82 0.53 29.18
N LEU A 124 -26.57 -0.55 29.93
CA LEU A 124 -27.50 -1.66 30.09
C LEU A 124 -28.79 -1.22 30.78
N PHE A 125 -28.67 -0.43 31.85
CA PHE A 125 -29.80 0.11 32.60
C PHE A 125 -30.59 1.14 31.78
N SER A 126 -29.92 2.01 31.01
CA SER A 126 -30.61 2.97 30.14
C SER A 126 -31.37 2.29 29.00
N ASN A 127 -30.78 1.27 28.35
CA ASN A 127 -31.46 0.49 27.33
C ASN A 127 -32.66 -0.29 27.89
N ALA A 128 -32.53 -0.87 29.09
CA ALA A 128 -33.64 -1.54 29.77
C ALA A 128 -34.78 -0.56 30.10
N LYS A 129 -34.45 0.67 30.52
CA LYS A 129 -35.42 1.71 30.82
C LYS A 129 -36.15 2.20 29.57
N GLN A 130 -35.44 2.45 28.47
CA GLN A 130 -36.06 2.80 27.19
C GLN A 130 -36.98 1.69 26.67
N LYS A 131 -36.55 0.43 26.74
CA LYS A 131 -37.39 -0.71 26.32
C LYS A 131 -38.66 -0.82 27.16
N ALA A 132 -38.56 -0.62 28.48
CA ALA A 132 -39.73 -0.60 29.37
C ALA A 132 -40.68 0.57 29.07
N THR A 133 -40.15 1.72 28.63
CA THR A 133 -40.96 2.91 28.31
C THR A 133 -41.70 2.75 26.99
N HIS A 134 -41.08 2.14 25.97
CA HIS A 134 -41.73 1.86 24.68
C HIS A 134 -42.85 0.82 24.81
N VAL A 135 -42.66 -0.22 25.62
CA VAL A 135 -43.68 -1.25 25.87
C VAL A 135 -44.87 -0.70 26.67
N ALA A 136 -44.66 0.31 27.52
CA ALA A 136 -45.74 0.98 28.24
C ALA A 136 -46.57 1.91 27.33
N ASP A 137 -45.96 2.50 26.30
CA ASP A 137 -46.61 3.40 25.33
C ASP A 137 -47.37 2.62 24.23
N GLU A 138 -46.89 1.42 23.85
CA GLU A 138 -47.59 0.50 22.94
C GLU A 138 -48.79 -0.22 23.58
N ALA A 139 -48.89 -0.20 24.91
CA ALA A 139 -49.93 -0.88 25.68
C ALA A 139 -51.04 0.07 26.18
N ALA A 140 -50.96 1.36 25.85
CA ALA A 140 -51.95 2.41 26.19
C ALA A 140 -52.77 2.80 24.95
#